data_AF-A0AAN7W1A4-F1
#
_entry.id   AF-A0AAN7W1A4-F1
#
_cell.length_a   1.000
_cell.length_b   1.000
_cell.length_c   1.000
_cell.angle_alpha   90.00
_cell.angle_beta   90.00
_cell.angle_gamma   90.00
#
_symmetry.space_group_name_H-M   'P 1'
#
loop_
_entity.id
_entity.type
_entity.pdbx_description
1 polymer ?
#
loop_
_entity_poly.entity_id
_entity_poly.type
_entity_poly.pdbx_seq_one_letter_code
_entity_poly.pdbx_strand_id
1 'polypeptide(L)'
;MASSTDDQDSQPASAVGNVFATVELAELIFLDLSMRDVLCGVQGTCREWKAVVDSSLPIQQALFLRPITNMRLRYANFDGDGYDQWMDDGRPVPEHSSLSIH
;
A
#
# COMPACT_ATOMS: atom_id res chain seq x y z
N MET A 1 -34.21 -51.21 -7.11
CA MET A 1 -33.22 -50.69 -6.16
C MET A 1 -32.02 -50.21 -6.96
N ALA A 2 -31.91 -48.90 -7.16
CA ALA A 2 -30.71 -48.28 -7.72
C ALA A 2 -30.37 -47.12 -6.78
N SER A 3 -29.28 -47.31 -6.06
CA SER A 3 -28.68 -46.37 -5.12
C SER A 3 -27.93 -45.33 -5.95
N SER A 4 -28.46 -44.10 -6.06
CA SER A 4 -27.65 -42.96 -6.52
C SER A 4 -26.84 -42.49 -5.33
N THR A 5 -25.54 -42.74 -5.39
CA THR A 5 -24.56 -42.14 -4.51
C THR A 5 -24.53 -40.64 -4.77
N ASP A 6 -25.03 -39.87 -3.80
CA ASP A 6 -24.74 -38.46 -3.59
C ASP A 6 -23.23 -38.33 -3.31
N ASP A 7 -22.43 -38.16 -4.35
CA ASP A 7 -21.07 -37.66 -4.22
C ASP A 7 -21.14 -36.13 -4.08
N GLN A 8 -21.42 -35.67 -2.85
CA GLN A 8 -21.17 -34.29 -2.45
C GLN A 8 -19.67 -34.06 -2.47
N ASP A 9 -19.21 -33.43 -3.54
CA ASP A 9 -17.89 -32.83 -3.71
C ASP A 9 -17.71 -31.73 -2.65
N SER A 10 -17.39 -32.14 -1.42
CA SER A 10 -16.99 -31.28 -0.31
C SER A 10 -15.58 -30.80 -0.58
N GLN A 11 -15.45 -29.92 -1.57
CA GLN A 11 -14.19 -29.29 -1.89
C GLN A 11 -13.77 -28.45 -0.67
N PRO A 12 -12.62 -28.74 -0.03
CA PRO A 12 -12.19 -27.96 1.12
C PRO A 12 -11.99 -26.52 0.66
N ALA A 13 -12.59 -25.58 1.39
CA ALA A 13 -12.40 -24.16 1.14
C ALA A 13 -10.89 -23.90 0.99
N SER A 14 -10.52 -23.39 -0.20
CA SER A 14 -9.12 -23.13 -0.55
C SER A 14 -8.44 -22.38 0.61
N ALA A 15 -7.20 -22.75 0.96
CA ALA A 15 -6.44 -22.05 2.00
C ALA A 15 -6.42 -20.52 1.75
N VAL A 16 -6.43 -20.10 0.49
CA VAL A 16 -6.61 -18.71 0.06
C VAL A 16 -7.97 -18.17 0.53
N GLY A 17 -9.06 -18.88 0.24
CA GLY A 17 -10.42 -18.52 0.70
C GLY A 17 -10.53 -18.37 2.22
N ASN A 18 -9.80 -19.19 3.00
CA ASN A 18 -9.80 -19.08 4.46
C ASN A 18 -8.96 -17.91 5.00
N VAL A 19 -7.82 -17.60 4.37
CA VAL A 19 -7.03 -16.41 4.73
C VAL A 19 -7.85 -15.15 4.45
N PHE A 20 -8.53 -15.07 3.31
CA PHE A 20 -9.38 -13.91 2.96
C PHE A 20 -10.76 -13.91 3.65
N ALA A 21 -11.16 -15.02 4.28
CA ALA A 21 -12.26 -15.01 5.23
C ALA A 21 -11.90 -14.18 6.49
N THR A 22 -10.61 -13.94 6.74
CA THR A 22 -10.10 -13.08 7.81
C THR A 22 -9.31 -11.92 7.21
N VAL A 23 -9.99 -10.85 6.81
CA VAL A 23 -9.38 -9.66 6.16
C VAL A 23 -8.15 -9.15 6.92
N GLU A 24 -8.17 -9.17 8.26
CA GLU A 24 -7.04 -8.73 9.10
C GLU A 24 -5.73 -9.50 8.82
N LEU A 25 -5.80 -10.79 8.50
CA LEU A 25 -4.60 -11.56 8.14
C LEU A 25 -4.04 -11.14 6.80
N ALA A 26 -4.90 -10.88 5.82
CA ALA A 26 -4.47 -10.35 4.53
C ALA A 26 -3.85 -8.96 4.67
N GLU A 27 -4.40 -8.11 5.55
CA GLU A 27 -3.83 -6.80 5.84
C GLU A 27 -2.41 -6.86 6.39
N LEU A 28 -2.17 -7.72 7.39
CA LEU A 28 -0.83 -7.91 7.95
C LEU A 28 0.17 -8.40 6.91
N ILE A 29 -0.21 -9.36 6.06
CA ILE A 29 0.66 -9.86 4.99
C ILE A 29 1.01 -8.72 4.02
N PHE A 30 0.02 -7.93 3.59
CA PHE A 30 0.26 -6.86 2.62
C PHE A 30 1.08 -5.70 3.21
N LEU A 31 0.95 -5.43 4.50
CA LEU A 31 1.76 -4.43 5.20
C LEU A 31 3.24 -4.85 5.34
N ASP A 32 3.53 -6.14 5.29
CA ASP A 32 4.91 -6.68 5.32
C ASP A 32 5.60 -6.63 3.93
N LEU A 33 4.86 -6.30 2.87
CA LEU A 33 5.38 -6.20 1.51
C LEU A 33 5.88 -4.78 1.19
N SER A 34 6.75 -4.67 0.19
CA SER A 34 7.15 -3.36 -0.34
C SER A 34 5.97 -2.66 -1.02
N MET A 35 5.92 -1.33 -0.98
CA MET A 35 4.87 -0.55 -1.69
C MET A 35 4.73 -0.95 -3.16
N ARG A 36 5.85 -1.27 -3.83
CA ARG A 36 5.85 -1.72 -5.24
C ARG A 36 5.14 -3.05 -5.40
N ASP A 37 5.41 -4.01 -4.52
CA ASP A 37 4.80 -5.33 -4.60
C ASP A 37 3.30 -5.27 -4.33
N VAL A 38 2.86 -4.37 -3.45
CA VAL A 38 1.44 -4.15 -3.19
C VAL A 38 0.76 -3.47 -4.40
N LEU A 39 1.32 -2.38 -4.91
CA LEU A 39 0.71 -1.60 -6.01
C LEU A 39 0.72 -2.34 -7.34
N CYS A 40 1.77 -3.09 -7.65
CA CYS A 40 1.95 -3.74 -8.94
C CYS A 40 1.65 -5.25 -8.91
N GLY A 41 1.96 -5.93 -7.81
CA GLY A 41 1.75 -7.36 -7.65
C GLY A 41 0.36 -7.64 -7.10
N VAL A 42 0.13 -7.30 -5.82
CA VAL A 42 -1.08 -7.65 -5.07
C VAL A 42 -2.36 -7.15 -5.73
N GLN A 43 -2.41 -5.88 -6.13
CA GLN A 43 -3.61 -5.33 -6.78
C GLN A 43 -3.88 -5.92 -8.18
N GLY A 44 -2.87 -6.53 -8.82
CA GLY A 44 -2.95 -7.11 -10.15
C GLY A 44 -3.25 -8.62 -10.18
N THR A 45 -3.28 -9.31 -9.03
CA THR A 45 -3.49 -10.76 -8.99
C THR A 45 -4.96 -11.16 -9.18
N CYS A 46 -5.86 -10.65 -8.35
CA CYS A 46 -7.30 -10.91 -8.43
C CYS A 46 -8.13 -9.78 -7.80
N ARG A 47 -9.46 -9.86 -7.99
CA ARG A 47 -10.40 -8.82 -7.54
C ARG A 47 -10.52 -8.76 -6.02
N GLU A 48 -10.42 -9.90 -5.35
CA GLU A 48 -10.52 -10.02 -3.90
C GLU A 48 -9.34 -9.32 -3.22
N TRP A 49 -8.13 -9.50 -3.75
CA TRP A 49 -6.92 -8.85 -3.20
C TRP A 49 -6.97 -7.34 -3.40
N LYS A 50 -7.41 -6.92 -4.59
CA LYS A 50 -7.69 -5.52 -4.85
C LYS A 50 -8.76 -4.97 -3.88
N ALA A 51 -9.82 -5.71 -3.62
CA ALA A 51 -10.88 -5.30 -2.70
C ALA A 51 -10.36 -5.14 -1.25
N VAL A 52 -9.44 -5.99 -0.80
CA VAL A 52 -8.78 -5.82 0.51
C VAL A 52 -7.99 -4.52 0.55
N VAL A 53 -7.19 -4.22 -0.47
CA VAL A 53 -6.43 -2.95 -0.53
C VAL A 53 -7.36 -1.74 -0.61
N ASP A 54 -8.44 -1.82 -1.38
CA ASP A 54 -9.40 -0.73 -1.57
C ASP A 54 -10.33 -0.51 -0.35
N SER A 55 -10.42 -1.48 0.57
CA SER A 55 -11.23 -1.36 1.81
C SER A 55 -10.40 -1.13 3.08
N SER A 56 -9.13 -1.53 3.08
CA SER A 56 -8.23 -1.40 4.23
C SER A 56 -7.64 0.01 4.36
N LEU A 57 -8.04 0.73 5.40
CA LEU A 57 -7.47 2.05 5.72
C LEU A 57 -5.96 1.99 6.04
N PRO A 58 -5.46 1.05 6.87
CA PRO A 58 -4.02 0.94 7.15
C PRO A 58 -3.19 0.76 5.89
N ILE A 59 -3.62 -0.11 4.97
CA ILE A 59 -2.91 -0.31 3.70
C ILE A 59 -2.93 0.97 2.86
N GLN A 60 -4.09 1.62 2.72
CA GLN A 60 -4.18 2.86 1.92
C GLN A 60 -3.31 3.98 2.47
N GLN A 61 -3.18 4.08 3.79
CA GLN A 61 -2.29 5.04 4.43
C GLN A 61 -0.82 4.68 4.23
N ALA A 62 -0.45 3.40 4.37
CA ALA A 62 0.90 2.90 4.10
C ALA A 62 1.35 3.13 2.65
N LEU A 63 0.40 3.09 1.70
CA LEU A 63 0.62 3.37 0.28
C LEU A 63 0.49 4.86 -0.08
N PHE A 64 0.23 5.74 0.89
CA PHE A 64 -0.02 7.17 0.67
C PHE A 64 -1.19 7.49 -0.29
N LEU A 65 -2.11 6.54 -0.48
CA LEU A 65 -3.35 6.75 -1.25
C LEU A 65 -4.38 7.52 -0.43
N ARG A 66 -4.28 7.44 0.90
CA ARG A 66 -5.01 8.29 1.84
C ARG A 66 -4.05 9.01 2.78
N PRO A 67 -4.43 10.20 3.28
CA PRO A 67 -3.64 10.90 4.28
C PRO A 67 -3.45 10.08 5.56
N ILE A 68 -2.22 10.05 6.06
CA ILE A 68 -1.87 9.45 7.36
C ILE A 68 -2.38 10.35 8.50
N THR A 69 -2.43 11.65 8.26
CA THR A 69 -2.89 12.65 9.23
C THR A 69 -3.83 13.65 8.56
N ASN A 70 -4.65 14.33 9.36
CA ASN A 70 -5.49 15.44 8.89
C ASN A 70 -4.68 16.75 8.73
N MET A 71 -3.36 16.71 8.92
CA MET A 71 -2.54 17.89 8.79
C MET A 71 -2.38 18.22 7.31
N ARG A 72 -2.75 19.45 6.95
CA ARG A 72 -2.58 19.92 5.58
C ARG A 72 -1.09 20.11 5.31
N LEU A 73 -0.53 19.24 4.45
CA LEU A 73 0.83 19.42 3.95
C LEU A 73 0.91 20.79 3.28
N ARG A 74 1.79 21.64 3.80
CA ARG A 74 2.20 22.87 3.14
C ARG A 74 3.51 22.56 2.43
N TYR A 75 3.54 22.76 1.13
CA TYR A 75 4.81 22.82 0.43
C TYR A 75 5.60 23.99 1.02
N ALA A 76 6.87 23.78 1.33
CA ALA A 76 7.76 24.90 1.57
C ALA A 76 7.72 25.77 0.31
N ASN A 77 7.24 27.00 0.43
CA ASN A 77 7.42 27.98 -0.64
C ASN A 77 8.91 28.22 -0.72
N PHE A 78 9.55 27.64 -1.72
CA PHE A 78 10.84 28.14 -2.17
C PHE A 78 10.51 29.41 -2.92
N ASP A 79 10.58 30.54 -2.22
CA ASP A 79 10.73 31.83 -2.86
C ASP A 79 11.94 31.63 -3.80
N GLY A 80 11.74 31.80 -5.11
CA GLY A 80 12.68 31.32 -6.14
C GLY A 80 14.03 32.03 -6.16
N ASP A 81 14.44 32.68 -5.07
CA ASP A 81 15.71 33.38 -4.90
C ASP A 81 16.88 32.44 -4.55
N GLY A 82 16.60 31.23 -4.05
CA GLY A 82 17.64 30.29 -3.68
C GLY A 82 18.43 29.74 -4.87
N TYR A 83 17.76 29.25 -5.92
CA TYR A 83 18.41 28.41 -6.93
C TYR A 83 19.49 29.12 -7.75
N ASP A 84 19.35 30.42 -7.99
CA ASP A 84 20.35 31.22 -8.70
C ASP A 84 21.60 31.45 -7.85
N GLN A 85 21.48 31.56 -6.52
CA GLN A 85 22.62 31.77 -5.64
C GLN A 85 23.45 30.50 -5.40
N TRP A 86 22.84 29.31 -5.52
CA TRP A 86 23.55 28.03 -5.32
C TRP A 86 24.29 27.53 -6.56
N MET A 87 24.01 28.08 -7.74
CA MET A 87 24.63 27.67 -9.02
C MET A 87 25.88 28.46 -9.40
N ASP A 88 26.12 29.65 -8.82
CA ASP A 88 27.25 30.53 -9.18
C ASP A 88 28.51 30.34 -8.29
N ASP A 89 28.34 29.68 -7.13
CA ASP A 89 29.36 29.63 -6.07
C ASP A 89 30.29 28.38 -6.13
N GLY A 90 30.06 27.45 -7.05
CA GLY A 90 30.89 26.23 -7.21
C GLY A 90 30.98 25.33 -5.96
N ARG A 91 30.10 25.52 -4.97
CA ARG A 91 30.09 24.73 -3.73
C ARG A 91 29.33 23.42 -3.94
N PRO A 92 29.77 22.31 -3.33
CA PRO A 92 29.08 21.03 -3.42
C PRO A 92 27.66 21.15 -2.85
N VAL A 93 26.70 20.58 -3.57
CA VAL A 93 25.27 20.56 -3.22
C VAL A 93 25.11 20.07 -1.77
N PRO A 94 24.43 20.84 -0.90
CA PRO A 94 24.16 20.37 0.46
C PRO A 94 23.27 19.13 0.40
N GLU A 95 23.75 18.02 0.97
CA GLU A 95 22.94 16.81 1.13
C GLU A 95 21.63 17.17 1.83
N HIS A 96 20.52 16.77 1.20
CA HIS A 96 19.16 17.08 1.61
C HIS A 96 18.95 16.81 3.10
N SER A 97 18.79 17.87 3.89
CA SER A 97 18.35 17.75 5.27
C SER A 97 16.89 17.30 5.27
N SER A 98 16.72 16.03 5.63
CA SER A 98 15.46 15.31 5.77
C SER A 98 14.40 16.10 6.54
N LEU A 99 13.17 15.94 6.06
CA LEU A 99 11.87 16.25 6.67
C LEU A 99 11.92 16.32 8.22
N SER A 100 11.89 17.53 8.76
CA SER A 100 11.59 17.75 10.18
C SER A 100 10.08 17.91 10.38
N ILE A 101 9.47 16.92 11.01
CA ILE A 101 8.08 16.95 11.52
C ILE A 101 8.13 17.59 12.92
N HIS A 102 7.32 18.64 13.15
CA HIS A 102 7.17 19.30 14.45
C HIS A 102 5.77 19.02 15.02
#